data_AF-A0A9X3E1T7-F1
#
_entry.id   AF-A0A9X3E1T7-F1
#
_cell.length_a   1.000
_cell.length_b   1.000
_cell.length_c   1.000
_cell.angle_alpha   90.00
_cell.angle_beta   90.00
_cell.angle_gamma   90.00
#
_symmetry.space_group_name_H-M   'P 1'
#
loop_
_entity.id
_entity.type
_entity.pdbx_description
1 polymer ?
#
loop_
_entity_poly.entity_id
_entity_poly.type
_entity_poly.pdbx_seq_one_letter_code
_entity_poly.pdbx_strand_id
1 'polypeptide(L)'
;MRTDKAGRALFERAVTLHREDCSALAEPARFTASAVALPGAAEEALADRVVVYRVEAGKAYEAFRRLIGQLAGLLILVQASGRREVLDLPDLPIADERWRQAGETLAALDAPGGLAAHKARLDATFAHIGAGLRHFRRFGEIGGGEAALAIASNEINAAYQALRSASDMEAGLSMVDFSQACCSCMVQPTRC
;
A
#
# COMPACT_ATOMS: atom_id res chain seq x y z
N MET A 1 -46.42 -12.53 1.86
CA MET A 1 -45.61 -11.78 2.85
C MET A 1 -44.85 -12.79 3.69
N ARG A 2 -43.60 -13.10 3.31
CA ARG A 2 -42.78 -14.16 3.91
C ARG A 2 -41.73 -13.50 4.80
N THR A 3 -41.95 -13.50 6.10
CA THR A 3 -40.98 -13.01 7.09
C THR A 3 -39.87 -14.03 7.24
N ASP A 4 -38.65 -13.56 6.97
CA ASP A 4 -37.41 -14.32 6.90
C ASP A 4 -37.03 -14.95 8.26
N LYS A 5 -37.06 -16.29 8.31
CA LYS A 5 -36.64 -17.11 9.46
C LYS A 5 -35.14 -16.96 9.76
N ALA A 6 -34.31 -16.59 8.77
CA ALA A 6 -32.86 -16.50 8.93
C ALA A 6 -32.45 -15.30 9.79
N GLY A 7 -33.11 -14.15 9.61
CA GLY A 7 -32.86 -12.96 10.43
C GLY A 7 -33.17 -13.17 11.92
N ARG A 8 -34.22 -13.95 12.24
CA ARG A 8 -34.59 -14.25 13.63
C ARG A 8 -33.59 -15.20 14.31
N ALA A 9 -33.05 -16.17 13.58
CA ALA A 9 -32.04 -17.10 14.09
C ALA A 9 -30.68 -16.41 14.36
N LEU A 10 -30.32 -15.39 13.58
CA LEU A 10 -29.13 -14.56 13.80
C LEU A 10 -29.29 -13.68 15.05
N PHE A 11 -30.46 -13.09 15.25
CA PHE A 11 -30.75 -12.28 16.44
C PHE A 11 -30.81 -13.14 17.72
N GLU A 12 -31.39 -14.35 17.66
CA GLU A 12 -31.38 -15.31 18.77
C GLU A 12 -29.97 -15.81 19.12
N ARG A 13 -29.08 -15.98 18.13
CA ARG A 13 -27.65 -16.27 18.38
C ARG A 13 -26.90 -15.10 19.01
N ALA A 14 -27.23 -13.86 18.64
CA ALA A 14 -26.60 -12.68 19.23
C ALA A 14 -27.00 -12.48 20.71
N VAL A 15 -28.23 -12.85 21.09
CA VAL A 15 -28.73 -12.78 22.48
C VAL A 15 -28.23 -13.94 23.36
N THR A 16 -27.70 -15.02 22.76
CA THR A 16 -27.11 -16.15 23.50
C THR A 16 -25.61 -16.03 23.75
N LEU A 17 -24.97 -14.95 23.28
CA LEU A 17 -23.64 -14.55 23.75
C LEU A 17 -23.76 -13.94 25.16
N HIS A 18 -23.74 -14.82 26.15
CA HIS A 18 -23.64 -14.55 27.60
C HIS A 18 -24.92 -14.00 28.28
N ARG A 19 -25.62 -14.89 29.01
CA ARG A 19 -26.54 -14.48 30.09
C ARG A 19 -25.74 -14.08 31.33
N GLU A 20 -26.29 -13.16 32.14
CA GLU A 20 -25.73 -12.77 33.45
C GLU A 20 -25.45 -13.95 34.40
N ASP A 21 -26.12 -15.09 34.17
CA ASP A 21 -26.00 -16.31 34.97
C ASP A 21 -24.94 -17.31 34.43
N CYS A 22 -24.09 -16.92 33.48
CA CYS A 22 -23.12 -17.82 32.87
C CYS A 22 -22.06 -18.26 33.88
N SER A 23 -21.94 -19.56 34.15
CA SER A 23 -20.97 -20.13 35.11
C SER A 23 -19.51 -19.86 34.76
N ALA A 24 -19.20 -19.53 33.50
CA ALA A 24 -17.87 -19.08 33.08
C ALA A 24 -17.48 -17.70 33.67
N LEU A 25 -18.46 -16.89 34.13
CA LEU A 25 -18.24 -15.65 34.89
C LEU A 25 -18.10 -15.91 36.40
N ALA A 26 -18.56 -17.07 36.88
CA ALA A 26 -18.54 -17.43 38.30
C ALA A 26 -17.20 -18.03 38.75
N GLU A 27 -16.41 -18.56 37.82
CA GLU A 27 -15.02 -18.91 38.10
C GLU A 27 -14.17 -17.64 38.05
N PRO A 28 -13.48 -17.26 39.15
CA PRO A 28 -12.45 -16.23 39.03
C PRO A 28 -11.43 -16.79 38.05
N ALA A 29 -11.38 -16.22 36.84
CA ALA A 29 -10.39 -16.57 35.84
C ALA A 29 -9.04 -16.58 36.55
N ARG A 30 -8.45 -17.77 36.68
CA ARG A 30 -7.08 -17.91 37.20
C ARG A 30 -6.14 -17.39 36.12
N PHE A 31 -6.11 -16.07 35.98
CA PHE A 31 -5.00 -15.38 35.36
C PHE A 31 -3.82 -15.59 36.29
N THR A 32 -3.04 -16.64 36.02
CA THR A 32 -1.65 -16.64 36.45
C THR A 32 -1.02 -15.47 35.71
N ALA A 33 -0.86 -14.34 36.39
CA ALA A 33 -0.05 -13.24 35.89
C ALA A 33 1.34 -13.82 35.64
N SER A 34 1.64 -14.15 34.39
CA SER A 34 3.01 -14.44 33.98
C SER A 34 3.76 -13.13 34.21
N ALA A 35 4.78 -13.16 35.07
CA ALA A 35 5.65 -12.02 35.29
C ALA A 35 6.38 -11.74 33.97
N VAL A 36 5.79 -10.88 33.15
CA VAL A 36 6.46 -10.33 31.98
C VAL A 36 7.59 -9.47 32.53
N ALA A 37 8.84 -9.88 32.27
CA ALA A 37 9.99 -9.06 32.61
C ALA A 37 9.80 -7.69 31.95
N LEU A 38 9.92 -6.63 32.73
CA LEU A 38 9.95 -5.28 32.19
C LEU A 38 11.18 -5.17 31.28
N PRO A 39 11.03 -4.63 30.06
CA PRO A 39 12.16 -4.45 29.17
C PRO A 39 13.22 -3.57 29.84
N GLY A 40 14.50 -3.89 29.61
CA GLY A 40 15.61 -3.04 30.04
C GLY A 40 15.66 -1.75 29.23
N ALA A 41 16.33 -0.72 29.76
CA ALA A 41 16.42 0.60 29.12
C ALA A 41 16.92 0.59 27.65
N ALA A 42 17.76 -0.39 27.28
CA ALA A 42 18.23 -0.55 25.90
C ALA A 42 17.14 -1.08 24.95
N GLU A 43 16.26 -1.96 25.46
CA GLU A 43 15.15 -2.53 24.70
C GLU A 43 14.02 -1.49 24.52
N GLU A 44 13.77 -0.67 25.55
CA GLU A 44 12.88 0.48 25.47
C GLU A 44 13.36 1.50 24.43
N ALA A 45 14.65 1.88 24.46
CA ALA A 45 15.23 2.81 23.49
C ALA A 45 15.17 2.28 22.04
N LEU A 46 15.33 0.96 21.84
CA LEU A 46 15.17 0.34 20.53
C LEU A 46 13.70 0.38 20.07
N ALA A 47 12.75 0.10 20.96
CA ALA A 47 11.33 0.16 20.67
C ALA A 47 10.91 1.58 20.25
N ASP A 48 11.38 2.61 20.95
CA ASP A 48 11.14 4.02 20.59
C ASP A 48 11.65 4.35 19.19
N ARG A 49 12.88 3.91 18.86
CA ARG A 49 13.44 4.11 17.51
C ARG A 49 12.61 3.39 16.44
N VAL A 50 12.11 2.19 16.71
CA VAL A 50 11.24 1.45 15.80
C VAL A 50 9.92 2.20 15.57
N VAL A 51 9.32 2.76 16.62
CA VAL A 51 8.09 3.57 16.51
C VAL A 51 8.35 4.81 15.66
N VAL A 52 9.41 5.57 15.96
CA VAL A 52 9.80 6.76 15.18
C VAL A 52 10.01 6.39 13.72
N TYR A 53 10.75 5.32 13.45
CA TYR A 53 10.96 4.83 12.09
C TYR A 53 9.64 4.53 11.37
N ARG A 54 8.72 3.80 12.00
CA ARG A 54 7.43 3.42 11.39
C ARG A 54 6.59 4.64 11.03
N VAL A 55 6.54 5.64 11.90
CA VAL A 55 5.81 6.90 11.65
C VAL A 55 6.40 7.65 10.46
N GLU A 56 7.71 7.82 10.43
CA GLU A 56 8.38 8.55 9.34
C GLU A 56 8.35 7.76 8.01
N ALA A 57 8.55 6.44 8.07
CA ALA A 57 8.44 5.56 6.90
C ALA A 57 7.02 5.57 6.32
N GLY A 58 5.99 5.72 7.17
CA GLY A 58 4.61 5.87 6.73
C GLY A 58 4.39 7.10 5.85
N LYS A 59 5.10 8.21 6.09
CA LYS A 59 5.03 9.41 5.23
C LYS A 59 5.57 9.12 3.82
N ALA A 60 6.72 8.46 3.73
CA ALA A 60 7.31 8.05 2.45
C ALA A 60 6.41 7.04 1.72
N TYR A 61 5.88 6.05 2.44
CA TYR A 61 4.95 5.05 1.91
C TYR A 61 3.72 5.70 1.27
N GLU A 62 3.08 6.63 1.98
CA GLU A 62 1.88 7.34 1.49
C GLU A 62 2.19 8.22 0.28
N ALA A 63 3.35 8.89 0.26
CA ALA A 63 3.80 9.63 -0.91
C ALA A 63 3.99 8.71 -2.12
N PHE A 64 4.63 7.54 -1.94
CA PHE A 64 4.80 6.55 -3.01
C PHE A 64 3.46 6.00 -3.51
N ARG A 65 2.54 5.68 -2.59
CA ARG A 65 1.19 5.20 -2.93
C ARG A 65 0.45 6.19 -3.84
N ARG A 66 0.52 7.49 -3.51
CA ARG A 66 -0.07 8.57 -4.33
C ARG A 66 0.61 8.72 -5.68
N LEU A 67 1.95 8.68 -5.73
CA LEU A 67 2.71 8.77 -6.97
C LEU A 67 2.41 7.61 -7.91
N ILE A 68 2.37 6.38 -7.40
CA ILE A 68 2.00 5.18 -8.20
C ILE A 68 0.60 5.36 -8.78
N GLY A 69 -0.38 5.79 -7.97
CA GLY A 69 -1.74 6.05 -8.44
C GLY A 69 -1.81 7.13 -9.52
N GLN A 70 -1.07 8.23 -9.35
CA GLN A 70 -0.98 9.32 -10.33
C GLN A 70 -0.40 8.83 -11.66
N LEU A 71 0.70 8.07 -11.64
CA LEU A 71 1.34 7.53 -12.84
C LEU A 71 0.46 6.48 -13.54
N ALA A 72 -0.24 5.63 -12.78
CA ALA A 72 -1.20 4.69 -13.34
C ALA A 72 -2.37 5.41 -14.01
N GLY A 73 -2.88 6.50 -13.41
CA GLY A 73 -3.91 7.35 -14.02
C GLY A 73 -3.46 7.96 -15.34
N LEU A 74 -2.23 8.50 -15.38
CA LEU A 74 -1.64 9.04 -16.61
C LEU A 74 -1.50 7.96 -17.70
N LEU A 75 -1.06 6.76 -17.33
CA LEU A 75 -0.96 5.62 -18.25
C LEU A 75 -2.31 5.33 -18.91
N ILE A 76 -3.38 5.23 -18.11
CA ILE A 76 -4.73 4.97 -18.59
C ILE A 76 -5.20 6.09 -19.53
N LEU A 77 -4.98 7.36 -19.17
CA LEU A 77 -5.39 8.49 -19.99
C LEU A 77 -4.67 8.51 -21.35
N VAL A 78 -3.37 8.24 -21.37
CA VAL A 78 -2.59 8.15 -22.61
C VAL A 78 -3.09 6.98 -23.48
N GLN A 79 -3.32 5.81 -22.89
CA GLN A 79 -3.82 4.63 -23.61
C GLN A 79 -5.24 4.84 -24.15
N ALA A 80 -6.12 5.50 -23.40
CA ALA A 80 -7.51 5.73 -23.81
C ALA A 80 -7.64 6.83 -24.88
N SER A 81 -6.82 7.88 -24.79
CA SER A 81 -6.90 9.01 -25.70
C SER A 81 -6.04 8.86 -26.96
N GLY A 82 -4.98 8.05 -26.91
CA GLY A 82 -3.95 7.96 -27.94
C GLY A 82 -3.15 9.27 -28.12
N ARG A 83 -3.37 10.25 -27.24
CA ARG A 83 -2.88 11.62 -27.36
C ARG A 83 -1.71 11.87 -26.40
N ARG A 84 -0.63 12.43 -26.93
CA ARG A 84 0.58 12.75 -26.14
C ARG A 84 0.37 14.01 -25.32
N GLU A 85 -0.55 14.87 -25.73
CA GLU A 85 -0.90 16.15 -25.11
C GLU A 85 -1.39 15.99 -23.66
N VAL A 86 -1.83 14.79 -23.28
CA VAL A 86 -2.14 14.43 -21.88
C VAL A 86 -0.91 14.54 -20.98
N LEU A 87 0.30 14.37 -21.51
CA LEU A 87 1.54 14.53 -20.76
C LEU A 87 2.04 15.97 -20.68
N ASP A 88 1.50 16.87 -21.52
CA ASP A 88 1.78 18.31 -21.45
C ASP A 88 0.97 18.99 -20.33
N LEU A 89 0.05 18.26 -19.71
CA LEU A 89 -0.58 18.67 -18.46
C LEU A 89 0.49 18.82 -17.36
N PRO A 90 0.30 19.74 -16.40
CA PRO A 90 1.27 19.99 -15.33
C PRO A 90 1.53 18.79 -14.41
N ASP A 91 0.87 17.66 -14.64
CA ASP A 91 0.92 16.45 -13.84
C ASP A 91 2.31 15.81 -13.78
N LEU A 92 3.06 15.75 -14.89
CA LEU A 92 4.39 15.14 -14.90
C LEU A 92 5.43 15.97 -14.12
N PRO A 93 5.56 17.30 -14.33
CA PRO A 93 6.41 18.14 -13.49
C PRO A 93 6.02 18.08 -12.01
N ILE A 94 4.73 18.10 -11.68
CA ILE A 94 4.25 17.98 -10.30
C ILE A 94 4.62 16.63 -9.69
N ALA A 95 4.48 15.54 -10.45
CA ALA A 95 4.86 14.20 -9.98
C ALA A 95 6.36 14.10 -9.72
N ASP A 96 7.20 14.76 -10.53
CA ASP A 96 8.65 14.75 -10.35
C ASP A 96 9.07 15.49 -9.08
N GLU A 97 8.51 16.66 -8.82
CA GLU A 97 8.81 17.40 -7.59
C GLU A 97 8.34 16.64 -6.35
N ARG A 98 7.16 16.02 -6.41
CA ARG A 98 6.67 15.14 -5.32
C ARG A 98 7.56 13.92 -5.13
N TRP A 99 8.06 13.33 -6.22
CA TRP A 99 9.02 12.22 -6.15
C TRP A 99 10.31 12.67 -5.48
N ARG A 100 10.87 13.83 -5.85
CA ARG A 100 12.07 14.40 -5.22
C ARG A 100 11.89 14.62 -3.71
N GLN A 101 10.78 15.23 -3.29
CA GLN A 101 10.44 15.45 -1.89
C GLN A 101 10.26 14.14 -1.10
N ALA A 102 9.63 13.13 -1.72
CA ALA A 102 9.51 11.81 -1.13
C ALA A 102 10.89 11.13 -0.97
N GLY A 103 11.81 11.37 -1.91
CA GLY A 103 13.20 10.94 -1.83
C GLY A 103 13.97 11.57 -0.66
N GLU A 104 13.76 12.86 -0.38
CA GLU A 104 14.32 13.51 0.81
C GLU A 104 13.79 12.89 2.10
N THR A 105 12.49 12.62 2.17
CA THR A 105 11.86 11.94 3.31
C THR A 105 12.45 10.54 3.51
N LEU A 106 12.61 9.79 2.41
CA LEU A 106 13.20 8.44 2.42
C LEU A 106 14.66 8.45 2.86
N ALA A 107 15.45 9.42 2.39
CA ALA A 107 16.86 9.55 2.73
C ALA A 107 17.09 9.88 4.21
N ALA A 108 16.14 10.57 4.84
CA ALA A 108 16.18 10.90 6.26
C ALA A 108 15.84 9.71 7.18
N LEU A 109 15.34 8.59 6.65
CA LEU A 109 15.00 7.42 7.45
C LEU A 109 16.26 6.68 7.91
N ASP A 110 16.44 6.62 9.22
CA ASP A 110 17.38 5.72 9.89
C ASP A 110 16.65 4.44 10.30
N ALA A 111 17.00 3.31 9.70
CA ALA A 111 16.33 2.02 9.94
C ALA A 111 16.98 1.30 11.15
N PRO A 112 16.31 1.23 12.31
CA PRO A 112 16.86 0.51 13.45
C PRO A 112 16.75 -1.01 13.28
N GLY A 113 17.77 -1.73 13.72
CA GLY A 113 17.73 -3.20 13.85
C GLY A 113 17.29 -3.93 12.58
N GLY A 114 16.36 -4.88 12.73
CA GLY A 114 15.86 -5.74 11.64
C GLY A 114 15.05 -5.05 10.53
N LEU A 115 14.89 -3.72 10.56
CA LEU A 115 14.08 -2.97 9.59
C LEU A 115 14.83 -2.56 8.31
N ALA A 116 16.11 -2.91 8.18
CA ALA A 116 16.89 -2.67 6.95
C ALA A 116 16.20 -3.24 5.70
N ALA A 117 15.59 -4.44 5.82
CA ALA A 117 14.85 -5.05 4.72
C ALA A 117 13.59 -4.25 4.34
N HIS A 118 12.91 -3.64 5.31
CA HIS A 118 11.76 -2.77 5.03
C HIS A 118 12.22 -1.48 4.32
N LYS A 119 13.29 -0.85 4.79
CA LYS A 119 13.88 0.32 4.13
C LYS A 119 14.30 0.03 2.68
N ALA A 120 14.93 -1.12 2.44
CA ALA A 120 15.33 -1.53 1.10
C ALA A 120 14.13 -1.67 0.12
N ARG A 121 12.96 -2.11 0.61
CA ARG A 121 11.73 -2.18 -0.22
C ARG A 121 11.18 -0.80 -0.56
N LEU A 122 11.28 0.16 0.37
CA LEU A 122 10.96 1.56 0.10
C LEU A 122 11.93 2.19 -0.91
N ASP A 123 13.21 1.88 -0.81
CA ASP A 123 14.24 2.30 -1.78
C ASP A 123 13.98 1.74 -3.18
N ALA A 124 13.63 0.46 -3.28
CA ALA A 124 13.24 -0.15 -4.54
C ALA A 124 11.99 0.52 -5.14
N THR A 125 10.99 0.81 -4.31
CA THR A 125 9.79 1.53 -4.75
C THR A 125 10.14 2.90 -5.33
N PHE A 126 10.94 3.69 -4.62
CA PHE A 126 11.40 5.01 -5.06
C PHE A 126 12.13 4.95 -6.41
N ALA A 127 13.00 3.95 -6.59
CA ALA A 127 13.75 3.74 -7.82
C ALA A 127 12.83 3.44 -9.01
N HIS A 128 11.84 2.55 -8.85
CA HIS A 128 10.87 2.21 -9.89
C HIS A 128 9.97 3.38 -10.26
N ILE A 129 9.50 4.18 -9.28
CA ILE A 129 8.73 5.40 -9.57
C ILE A 129 9.56 6.37 -10.43
N GLY A 130 10.83 6.60 -10.05
CA GLY A 130 11.73 7.46 -10.82
C GLY A 130 12.00 6.94 -12.23
N ALA A 131 12.12 5.62 -12.40
CA ALA A 131 12.25 5.00 -13.72
C ALA A 131 10.99 5.23 -14.57
N GLY A 132 9.79 4.99 -14.02
CA GLY A 132 8.52 5.26 -14.68
C GLY A 132 8.39 6.71 -15.16
N LEU A 133 8.71 7.68 -14.29
CA LEU A 133 8.72 9.11 -14.63
C LEU A 133 9.64 9.42 -15.83
N ARG A 134 10.85 8.86 -15.85
CA ARG A 134 11.79 9.04 -16.99
C ARG A 134 11.21 8.47 -18.29
N HIS A 135 10.54 7.32 -18.23
CA HIS A 135 9.92 6.72 -19.40
C HIS A 135 8.70 7.50 -19.92
N PHE A 136 7.90 8.09 -19.04
CA PHE A 136 6.84 9.01 -19.44
C PHE A 136 7.39 10.24 -20.18
N ARG A 137 8.46 10.86 -19.67
CA ARG A 137 9.11 11.99 -20.36
C ARG A 137 9.57 11.60 -21.76
N ARG A 138 10.25 10.46 -21.87
CA ARG A 138 10.71 9.93 -23.16
C ARG A 138 9.57 9.65 -24.13
N PHE A 139 8.39 9.25 -23.65
CA PHE A 139 7.21 9.09 -24.51
C PHE A 139 6.69 10.43 -25.05
N GLY A 140 6.74 11.49 -24.23
CA GLY A 140 6.36 12.85 -24.63
C GLY A 140 7.29 13.48 -25.67
N GLU A 141 8.56 13.06 -25.73
CA GLU A 141 9.54 13.52 -26.72
C GLU A 141 9.18 13.10 -28.16
N ILE A 142 9.64 13.89 -29.14
CA ILE A 142 9.51 13.56 -30.57
C ILE A 142 10.28 12.26 -30.84
N GLY A 143 9.57 11.22 -31.33
CA GLY A 143 10.13 9.88 -31.53
C GLY A 143 10.02 8.95 -30.31
N GLY A 144 9.50 9.44 -29.18
CA GLY A 144 8.99 8.61 -28.09
C GLY A 144 7.92 7.67 -28.62
N GLY A 145 8.13 6.36 -28.50
CA GLY A 145 7.23 5.35 -29.05
C GLY A 145 6.46 4.61 -27.96
N GLU A 146 5.51 3.78 -28.36
CA GLU A 146 4.73 2.90 -27.46
C GLU A 146 5.61 2.03 -26.56
N ALA A 147 6.82 1.68 -27.00
CA ALA A 147 7.80 0.96 -26.19
C ALA A 147 8.16 1.70 -24.89
N ALA A 148 8.26 3.04 -24.90
CA ALA A 148 8.52 3.80 -23.69
C ALA A 148 7.35 3.71 -22.70
N LEU A 149 6.11 3.71 -23.21
CA LEU A 149 4.91 3.58 -22.40
C LEU A 149 4.77 2.16 -21.81
N ALA A 150 5.13 1.13 -22.58
CA ALA A 150 5.18 -0.25 -22.11
C ALA A 150 6.20 -0.43 -20.97
N ILE A 151 7.39 0.17 -21.09
CA ILE A 151 8.39 0.15 -20.01
C ILE A 151 7.88 0.94 -18.80
N ALA A 152 7.30 2.12 -18.99
CA ALA A 152 6.70 2.89 -17.89
C ALA A 152 5.64 2.07 -17.12
N SER A 153 4.79 1.34 -17.84
CA SER A 153 3.81 0.42 -17.24
C SER A 153 4.46 -0.67 -16.38
N ASN A 154 5.55 -1.29 -16.88
CA ASN A 154 6.29 -2.30 -16.12
C ASN A 154 6.93 -1.71 -14.85
N GLU A 155 7.50 -0.51 -14.93
CA GLU A 155 8.06 0.19 -13.77
C GLU A 155 6.99 0.55 -12.74
N ILE A 156 5.82 1.01 -13.16
CA ILE A 156 4.69 1.27 -12.25
C ILE A 156 4.26 -0.02 -11.53
N ASN A 157 4.16 -1.13 -12.27
CA ASN A 157 3.82 -2.42 -11.68
C ASN A 157 4.90 -2.90 -10.69
N ALA A 158 6.17 -2.75 -11.03
CA ALA A 158 7.28 -3.09 -10.13
C ALA A 158 7.27 -2.22 -8.86
N ALA A 159 7.02 -0.91 -9.00
CA ALA A 159 6.83 0.00 -7.87
C ALA A 159 5.67 -0.44 -6.96
N TYR A 160 4.53 -0.83 -7.55
CA TYR A 160 3.39 -1.34 -6.80
C TYR A 160 3.73 -2.61 -6.02
N GLN A 161 4.40 -3.58 -6.63
CA GLN A 161 4.79 -4.83 -5.95
C GLN A 161 5.81 -4.57 -4.84
N ALA A 162 6.80 -3.70 -5.09
CA ALA A 162 7.77 -3.30 -4.08
C ALA A 162 7.08 -2.62 -2.88
N LEU A 163 6.17 -1.67 -3.13
CA LEU A 163 5.44 -0.97 -2.07
C LEU A 163 4.49 -1.91 -1.32
N ARG A 164 3.81 -2.81 -2.04
CA ARG A 164 2.98 -3.85 -1.41
C ARG A 164 3.81 -4.70 -0.46
N SER A 165 5.01 -5.13 -0.86
CA SER A 165 5.91 -5.90 -0.01
C SER A 165 6.45 -5.11 1.19
N ALA A 166 6.42 -3.78 1.14
CA ALA A 166 6.74 -2.88 2.25
C ALA A 166 5.54 -2.60 3.17
N SER A 167 4.36 -3.19 2.91
CA SER A 167 3.20 -3.00 3.78
C SER A 167 3.48 -3.56 5.18
N ASP A 168 3.08 -2.82 6.20
CA ASP A 168 3.21 -3.17 7.62
C ASP A 168 1.86 -2.93 8.29
N MET A 169 1.15 -4.02 8.60
CA MET A 169 -0.19 -3.97 9.20
C MET A 169 -0.16 -3.36 10.61
N GLU A 170 0.93 -3.52 11.36
CA GLU A 170 1.07 -2.93 12.70
C GLU A 170 1.20 -1.41 12.62
N ALA A 171 1.77 -0.91 11.51
CA ALA A 171 1.87 0.51 11.21
C ALA A 171 0.68 1.04 10.39
N GLY A 172 -0.34 0.21 10.11
CA GLY A 172 -1.51 0.58 9.30
C GLY A 172 -1.19 0.85 7.82
N LEU A 173 -0.04 0.37 7.32
CA LEU A 173 0.39 0.55 5.95
C LEU A 173 -0.11 -0.62 5.11
N SER A 174 -1.03 -0.34 4.18
CA SER A 174 -1.56 -1.34 3.27
C SER A 174 -1.85 -0.76 1.89
N MET A 175 -1.48 -1.51 0.84
CA MET A 175 -1.92 -1.25 -0.51
C MET A 175 -3.31 -1.86 -0.73
N VAL A 176 -4.19 -1.12 -1.41
CA VAL A 176 -5.45 -1.67 -1.91
C VAL A 176 -5.14 -2.67 -3.01
N ASP A 177 -5.61 -3.91 -2.85
CA ASP A 177 -5.44 -4.94 -3.87
C ASP A 177 -6.40 -4.71 -5.04
N PHE A 178 -5.87 -4.15 -6.13
CA PHE A 178 -6.64 -3.88 -7.36
C PHE A 178 -6.73 -5.09 -8.29
N SER A 179 -6.24 -6.28 -7.92
CA SER A 179 -6.40 -7.49 -8.75
C SER A 179 -7.87 -7.84 -9.03
N GLN A 180 -8.80 -7.33 -8.20
CA GLN A 180 -10.25 -7.46 -8.37
C GLN A 180 -10.92 -6.22 -8.95
N ALA A 181 -10.19 -5.12 -9.20
CA ALA A 181 -10.77 -3.84 -9.60
C ALA A 181 -10.81 -3.64 -11.13
N CYS A 182 -10.06 -4.43 -11.91
CA CYS A 182 -10.09 -4.34 -13.36
C CYS A 182 -10.84 -5.54 -13.96
N CYS A 183 -12.07 -5.34 -14.44
CA CYS A 183 -12.83 -6.33 -15.19
C CYS A 183 -12.32 -6.56 -16.64
N SER A 184 -11.16 -6.03 -17.02
CA SER A 184 -10.71 -6.02 -18.43
C SER A 184 -9.98 -7.30 -18.88
N CYS A 185 -9.81 -8.31 -18.02
CA CYS A 185 -9.07 -9.53 -18.37
C CYS A 185 -9.88 -10.81 -18.08
N MET A 186 -10.93 -11.09 -18.87
CA MET A 186 -11.34 -12.45 -19.27
C MET A 186 -12.62 -12.42 -20.13
N VAL A 187 -12.51 -12.14 -21.44
CA VAL A 187 -13.23 -12.84 -22.54
C VAL A 187 -12.39 -12.66 -23.81
N GLN A 188 -11.65 -13.69 -24.21
CA GLN A 188 -11.30 -13.84 -25.63
C GLN A 188 -12.53 -14.44 -26.32
N PRO A 189 -13.11 -13.82 -27.36
CA PRO A 189 -14.08 -14.52 -28.18
C PRO A 189 -13.34 -15.62 -28.95
N THR A 190 -13.60 -16.88 -28.57
CA THR A 190 -13.31 -18.02 -29.44
C THR A 190 -14.05 -17.80 -30.74
N ARG A 191 -13.31 -17.64 -31.84
CA ARG A 191 -13.88 -17.59 -33.19
C ARG A 191 -14.48 -18.96 -33.50
N CYS A 192 -15.79 -19.00 -33.77
CA CYS A 192 -16.45 -20.10 -34.48
C CYS A 192 -16.22 -19.94 -35.98
#